data_AF-A0A0S7EQJ6-F1
#
_entry.id   AF-A0A0S7EQJ6-F1
#
_cell.length_a   1.000
_cell.length_b   1.000
_cell.length_c   1.000
_cell.angle_alpha   90.00
_cell.angle_beta   90.00
_cell.angle_gamma   90.00
#
_symmetry.space_group_name_H-M   'P 1'
#
loop_
_entity.id
_entity.type
_entity.pdbx_description
1 polymer ?
#
loop_
_entity_poly.entity_id
_entity_poly.type
_entity_poly.pdbx_seq_one_letter_code
_entity_poly.pdbx_strand_id
1 'polypeptide(L)'
;MIPITELRYFVDTQPAYRILKPWWDVFTDYISIVMLMISVFGGTLQITQDKMICLPCKWIVNETCKKNFSSTLSTSFLLEPKGIQYNLDRHQYNYVDAVCYENKLHWFAKYFPYLVLLHTLIFLACSNFWFKFPRTSSKLEHFVSILLKCFDSPWTTRALSETVVEESDPKPMKMNGSFDHKESVISEDVEASVPMIQKTKTRFEQGIVDRTETGVLDKKEGEQAKALFEKVKKFRIHVEEGDIVYRLYIRQTIIKVIKFILIICYTGYYVQDIQFNVDCSVNIENLTGYRVYHCAHPLATLFKILACFYISLVVVYGLICMYTLCWMLRRSLKKYSFESIREESSYSDIPDVKNDFAFMLHMIDQYDPLYSKRFAVFLSEVSENKLRQLNLNNEWTLDKLRQRITKNSQEKLELHLFMLSGIPDTVFDLM
;
A
#
# COMPACT_ATOMS: atom_id res chain seq x y z
N MET A 1 11.61 -13.18 -28.98
CA MET A 1 11.06 -13.56 -27.67
C MET A 1 11.59 -12.52 -26.67
N ILE A 2 10.75 -11.63 -26.15
CA ILE A 2 11.19 -10.60 -25.20
C ILE A 2 11.43 -11.30 -23.85
N PRO A 3 12.65 -11.27 -23.27
CA PRO A 3 12.94 -11.99 -22.05
C PRO A 3 12.17 -11.38 -20.87
N ILE A 4 11.35 -12.22 -20.22
CA ILE A 4 10.54 -11.86 -19.04
C ILE A 4 11.43 -11.41 -17.86
N THR A 5 12.71 -11.81 -17.86
CA THR A 5 13.71 -11.44 -16.83
C THR A 5 13.99 -9.95 -16.76
N GLU A 6 13.96 -9.23 -17.89
CA GLU A 6 14.18 -7.77 -17.92
C GLU A 6 12.98 -6.99 -17.34
N LEU A 7 11.77 -7.53 -17.50
CA LEU A 7 10.56 -6.96 -16.91
C LEU A 7 10.52 -7.11 -15.38
N ARG A 8 11.22 -8.12 -14.84
CA ARG A 8 11.33 -8.33 -13.38
C ARG A 8 12.03 -7.17 -12.69
N TYR A 9 12.99 -6.53 -13.35
CA TYR A 9 13.68 -5.35 -12.82
C TYR A 9 12.75 -4.13 -12.62
N PHE A 10 11.66 -4.03 -13.38
CA PHE A 10 10.64 -3.00 -13.18
C PHE A 10 9.68 -3.31 -12.04
N VAL A 11 9.55 -4.59 -11.67
CA VAL A 11 8.64 -5.08 -10.62
C VAL A 11 9.34 -5.21 -9.27
N ASP A 12 10.65 -5.49 -9.26
CA ASP A 12 11.44 -5.62 -8.03
C ASP A 12 11.74 -4.26 -7.40
N THR A 13 10.78 -3.74 -6.62
CA THR A 13 11.04 -2.76 -5.57
C THR A 13 11.90 -3.39 -4.46
N GLN A 14 12.84 -2.61 -3.89
CA GLN A 14 13.64 -3.08 -2.75
C GLN A 14 12.74 -3.68 -1.64
N PRO A 15 13.16 -4.78 -1.00
CA PRO A 15 12.35 -5.48 0.01
C PRO A 15 11.96 -4.59 1.20
N ALA A 16 12.78 -3.59 1.52
CA ALA A 16 12.54 -2.64 2.60
C ALA A 16 11.29 -1.75 2.38
N TYR A 17 10.90 -1.50 1.12
CA TYR A 17 9.73 -0.68 0.81
C TYR A 17 8.39 -1.42 0.93
N ARG A 18 8.40 -2.74 1.21
CA ARG A 18 7.15 -3.51 1.41
C ARG A 18 6.28 -2.96 2.53
N ILE A 19 6.90 -2.42 3.57
CA ILE A 19 6.22 -1.84 4.75
C ILE A 19 5.43 -0.58 4.39
N LEU A 20 5.78 0.09 3.30
CA LEU A 20 5.11 1.31 2.81
C LEU A 20 4.05 1.02 1.74
N LYS A 21 3.83 -0.24 1.36
CA LYS A 21 2.81 -0.62 0.38
C LYS A 21 1.56 -1.14 1.11
N PRO A 22 0.47 -0.38 1.13
CA PRO A 22 -0.80 -0.88 1.63
C PRO A 22 -1.37 -1.95 0.69
N TRP A 23 -2.42 -2.64 1.15
CA TRP A 23 -3.03 -3.74 0.38
C TRP A 23 -3.44 -3.34 -1.05
N TRP A 24 -3.93 -2.12 -1.26
CA TRP A 24 -4.34 -1.66 -2.59
C TRP A 24 -3.16 -1.57 -3.57
N ASP A 25 -2.00 -1.07 -3.13
CA ASP A 25 -0.82 -0.96 -3.98
C ASP A 25 -0.30 -2.36 -4.34
N VAL A 26 -0.29 -3.28 -3.37
CA VAL A 26 0.07 -4.69 -3.58
C VAL A 26 -0.86 -5.37 -4.60
N PHE A 27 -2.18 -5.19 -4.47
CA PHE A 27 -3.14 -5.73 -5.43
C PHE A 27 -2.95 -5.13 -6.83
N THR A 28 -2.69 -3.82 -6.93
CA THR A 28 -2.47 -3.18 -8.24
C THR A 28 -1.19 -3.67 -8.93
N ASP A 29 -0.15 -4.01 -8.17
CA ASP A 29 1.08 -4.61 -8.70
C ASP A 29 0.80 -6.01 -9.29
N TYR A 30 0.05 -6.86 -8.58
CA TYR A 30 -0.34 -8.18 -9.09
C TYR A 30 -1.22 -8.11 -10.33
N ILE A 31 -2.23 -7.22 -10.35
CA ILE A 31 -3.07 -7.02 -11.53
C ILE A 31 -2.22 -6.55 -12.72
N SER A 32 -1.23 -5.67 -12.50
CA SER A 32 -0.30 -5.22 -13.54
C SER A 32 0.55 -6.36 -14.10
N ILE A 33 0.99 -7.31 -13.28
CA ILE A 33 1.71 -8.51 -13.75
C ILE A 33 0.80 -9.37 -14.65
N VAL A 34 -0.46 -9.56 -14.29
CA VAL A 34 -1.41 -10.32 -15.12
C VAL A 34 -1.69 -9.60 -16.44
N MET A 35 -1.86 -8.28 -16.43
CA MET A 35 -2.01 -7.47 -17.65
C MET A 35 -0.79 -7.59 -18.58
N LEU A 36 0.41 -7.61 -18.00
CA LEU A 36 1.65 -7.84 -18.74
C LEU A 36 1.69 -9.23 -19.37
N MET A 37 1.28 -10.28 -18.64
CA MET A 37 1.21 -11.64 -19.17
C MET A 37 0.26 -11.75 -20.36
N ILE A 38 -0.91 -11.09 -20.30
CA ILE A 38 -1.86 -11.03 -21.42
C ILE A 38 -1.24 -10.35 -22.63
N SER A 39 -0.52 -9.25 -22.43
CA SER A 39 0.16 -8.54 -23.51
C SER A 39 1.23 -9.39 -24.18
N VAL A 40 2.11 -10.03 -23.39
CA VAL A 40 3.18 -10.88 -23.92
C VAL A 40 2.62 -12.10 -24.64
N PHE A 41 1.58 -12.72 -24.08
CA PHE A 41 0.90 -13.85 -24.72
C PHE A 41 0.23 -13.43 -26.03
N GLY A 42 -0.57 -12.37 -26.01
CA GLY A 42 -1.23 -11.82 -27.19
C GLY A 42 -0.25 -11.41 -28.28
N GLY A 43 0.85 -10.75 -27.91
CA GLY A 43 1.89 -10.32 -28.86
C GLY A 43 2.65 -11.50 -29.47
N THR A 44 2.88 -12.56 -28.68
CA THR A 44 3.52 -13.78 -29.19
C THR A 44 2.62 -14.50 -30.19
N LEU A 45 1.33 -14.65 -29.88
CA LEU A 45 0.35 -15.22 -30.80
C LEU A 45 0.24 -14.39 -32.08
N GLN A 46 0.26 -13.07 -31.94
CA GLN A 46 0.18 -12.20 -33.10
C GLN A 46 1.39 -12.35 -34.03
N ILE A 47 2.62 -12.39 -33.49
CA ILE A 47 3.82 -12.52 -34.31
C ILE A 47 3.92 -13.92 -34.97
N THR A 48 3.44 -14.97 -34.30
CA THR A 48 3.63 -16.36 -34.74
C THR A 48 2.50 -16.89 -35.63
N GLN A 49 1.26 -16.43 -35.41
CA GLN A 49 0.07 -17.05 -36.00
C GLN A 49 -0.84 -16.08 -36.75
N ASP A 50 -0.52 -14.77 -36.83
CA ASP A 50 -1.43 -13.80 -37.46
C ASP A 50 -1.38 -13.90 -38.99
N LYS A 51 -2.14 -14.86 -39.50
CA LYS A 51 -2.43 -15.06 -40.91
C LYS A 51 -3.93 -14.98 -41.08
N MET A 52 -4.39 -13.89 -41.69
CA MET A 52 -5.74 -13.80 -42.21
C MET A 52 -5.83 -14.65 -43.48
N ILE A 53 -6.94 -15.35 -43.67
CA ILE A 53 -7.15 -16.22 -44.83
C ILE A 53 -8.28 -15.64 -45.66
N CYS A 54 -7.99 -15.22 -46.89
CA CYS A 54 -8.93 -14.61 -47.81
C CYS A 54 -9.22 -15.51 -49.01
N LEU A 55 -10.49 -15.58 -49.37
CA LEU A 55 -10.95 -16.27 -50.57
C LEU A 55 -11.72 -15.30 -51.47
N PRO A 56 -11.50 -15.31 -52.79
CA PRO A 56 -12.27 -14.49 -53.71
C PRO A 56 -13.73 -14.92 -53.76
N CYS A 57 -14.62 -13.95 -54.00
CA CYS A 57 -16.03 -14.23 -54.21
C CYS A 57 -16.43 -14.08 -55.69
N LYS A 58 -17.12 -15.08 -56.25
CA LYS A 58 -17.66 -15.03 -57.62
C LYS A 58 -18.99 -14.28 -57.70
N TRP A 59 -19.83 -14.37 -56.67
CA TRP A 59 -21.17 -13.79 -56.66
C TRP A 59 -21.20 -12.53 -55.80
N ILE A 60 -21.05 -11.38 -56.46
CA ILE A 60 -20.96 -10.07 -55.80
C ILE A 60 -22.29 -9.36 -56.00
N VAL A 61 -22.94 -8.98 -54.90
CA VAL A 61 -24.16 -8.15 -54.91
C VAL A 61 -23.96 -7.02 -53.90
N ASN A 62 -24.01 -5.77 -54.34
CA ASN A 62 -23.74 -4.58 -53.52
C ASN A 62 -22.39 -4.67 -52.77
N GLU A 63 -21.32 -5.04 -53.47
CA GLU A 63 -19.95 -5.18 -52.91
C GLU A 63 -19.80 -6.19 -51.75
N THR A 64 -20.84 -6.99 -51.47
CA THR A 64 -20.80 -8.07 -50.48
C THR A 64 -20.89 -9.42 -51.18
N CYS A 65 -20.20 -10.42 -50.61
CA CYS A 65 -20.28 -11.79 -51.10
C CYS A 65 -21.58 -12.43 -50.65
N LYS A 66 -22.50 -12.72 -51.59
CA LYS A 66 -23.76 -13.41 -51.26
C LYS A 66 -23.73 -14.85 -51.74
N LYS A 67 -24.25 -15.76 -50.90
CA LYS A 67 -24.52 -17.14 -51.32
C LYS A 67 -25.71 -17.12 -52.28
N ASN A 68 -25.49 -17.50 -53.53
CA ASN A 68 -26.58 -17.71 -54.48
C ASN A 68 -27.11 -19.13 -54.30
N PHE A 69 -28.15 -19.31 -53.49
CA PHE A 69 -28.89 -20.57 -53.40
C PHE A 69 -30.31 -20.33 -53.95
N SER A 70 -30.43 -20.24 -55.27
CA SER A 70 -31.72 -20.38 -55.94
C SER A 70 -32.11 -21.86 -55.89
N SER A 71 -32.71 -22.30 -54.78
CA SER A 71 -33.39 -23.59 -54.67
C SER A 71 -34.72 -23.56 -55.44
N THR A 72 -34.64 -23.36 -56.75
CA THR A 72 -35.76 -23.45 -57.67
C THR A 72 -35.32 -24.19 -58.92
N LEU A 73 -34.87 -25.43 -58.73
CA LEU A 73 -35.14 -26.50 -59.68
C LEU A 73 -35.12 -27.84 -58.93
N SER A 74 -36.30 -28.23 -58.48
CA SER A 74 -36.64 -29.61 -58.17
C SER A 74 -36.47 -30.46 -59.43
N THR A 75 -35.26 -30.95 -59.67
CA THR A 75 -34.99 -32.18 -60.44
C THR A 75 -33.70 -32.80 -59.93
N SER A 76 -33.92 -33.85 -59.15
CA SER A 76 -33.00 -34.92 -58.74
C SER A 76 -31.85 -35.19 -59.72
N PHE A 77 -30.61 -35.09 -59.23
CA PHE A 77 -29.57 -36.08 -59.46
C PHE A 77 -28.56 -36.01 -58.30
N LEU A 78 -28.09 -37.17 -57.86
CA LEU A 78 -26.93 -37.37 -56.98
C LEU A 78 -25.65 -36.82 -57.63
N LEU A 79 -25.56 -35.52 -57.87
CA LEU A 79 -24.30 -34.88 -58.18
C LEU A 79 -23.57 -34.65 -56.86
N GLU A 80 -22.53 -35.44 -56.65
CA GLU A 80 -21.55 -35.19 -55.60
C GLU A 80 -21.04 -33.74 -55.74
N PRO A 81 -21.03 -32.95 -54.66
CA PRO A 81 -20.70 -31.54 -54.75
C PRO A 81 -19.25 -31.36 -55.24
N LYS A 82 -19.10 -30.85 -56.48
CA LYS A 82 -17.79 -30.45 -57.00
C LYS A 82 -17.37 -29.12 -56.37
N GLY A 83 -16.12 -29.05 -55.87
CA GLY A 83 -15.57 -27.83 -55.27
C GLY A 83 -15.48 -26.66 -56.25
N ILE A 84 -15.42 -25.43 -55.72
CA ILE A 84 -15.30 -24.22 -56.54
C ILE A 84 -13.84 -24.04 -57.00
N GLN A 85 -13.63 -23.95 -58.31
CA GLN A 85 -12.33 -23.63 -58.90
C GLN A 85 -12.21 -22.14 -59.19
N TYR A 86 -11.26 -21.46 -58.53
CA TYR A 86 -11.00 -20.01 -58.70
C TYR A 86 -9.81 -19.70 -59.63
N ASN A 87 -9.02 -20.72 -60.02
CA ASN A 87 -7.85 -20.60 -60.91
C ASN A 87 -6.83 -19.52 -60.47
N LEU A 88 -6.58 -19.42 -59.16
CA LEU A 88 -5.55 -18.56 -58.58
C LEU A 88 -4.37 -19.40 -58.08
N ASP A 89 -3.16 -18.88 -58.24
CA ASP A 89 -1.96 -19.50 -57.67
C ASP A 89 -1.81 -19.20 -56.17
N ARG A 90 -1.10 -20.06 -55.44
CA ARG A 90 -0.88 -19.93 -53.99
C ARG A 90 -0.20 -18.61 -53.62
N HIS A 91 0.71 -18.11 -54.46
CA HIS A 91 1.36 -16.82 -54.24
C HIS A 91 0.39 -15.65 -54.32
N GLN A 92 -0.60 -15.71 -55.21
CA GLN A 92 -1.63 -14.68 -55.33
C GLN A 92 -2.53 -14.66 -54.10
N TYR A 93 -2.88 -15.81 -53.52
CA TYR A 93 -3.61 -15.85 -52.24
C TYR A 93 -2.83 -15.17 -51.11
N ASN A 94 -1.54 -15.47 -50.96
CA ASN A 94 -0.72 -14.84 -49.92
C ASN A 94 -0.62 -13.31 -50.11
N TYR A 95 -0.59 -12.83 -51.36
CA TYR A 95 -0.61 -11.40 -51.65
C TYR A 95 -1.93 -10.74 -51.25
N VAL A 96 -3.06 -11.35 -51.60
CA VAL A 96 -4.41 -10.89 -51.20
C VAL A 96 -4.54 -10.85 -49.68
N ASP A 97 -4.11 -11.92 -48.99
CA ASP A 97 -4.13 -12.02 -47.54
C ASP A 97 -3.40 -10.83 -46.89
N ALA A 98 -2.20 -10.49 -47.39
CA ALA A 98 -1.41 -9.36 -46.90
C ALA A 98 -2.07 -8.00 -47.19
N VAL A 99 -2.59 -7.78 -48.40
CA VAL A 99 -3.25 -6.52 -48.78
C VAL A 99 -4.53 -6.29 -47.99
N CYS A 100 -5.34 -7.33 -47.83
CA CYS A 100 -6.57 -7.26 -47.04
C CYS A 100 -6.27 -7.09 -45.55
N TYR A 101 -5.24 -7.77 -45.04
CA TYR A 101 -4.80 -7.59 -43.66
C TYR A 101 -4.39 -6.13 -43.45
N GLU A 102 -3.61 -5.55 -44.37
CA GLU A 102 -3.12 -4.19 -44.15
C GLU A 102 -4.19 -3.11 -44.28
N ASN A 103 -5.05 -3.20 -45.28
CA ASN A 103 -5.98 -2.11 -45.62
C ASN A 103 -7.36 -2.21 -44.97
N LYS A 104 -7.82 -3.42 -44.60
CA LYS A 104 -9.22 -3.63 -44.15
C LYS A 104 -9.35 -4.08 -42.71
N LEU A 105 -8.36 -4.79 -42.15
CA LEU A 105 -8.43 -5.21 -40.76
C LEU A 105 -8.30 -3.99 -39.84
N HIS A 106 -9.22 -3.87 -38.88
CA HIS A 106 -9.24 -2.75 -37.96
C HIS A 106 -7.93 -2.68 -37.13
N TRP A 107 -7.36 -1.48 -37.02
CA TRP A 107 -6.06 -1.27 -36.37
C TRP A 107 -6.03 -1.75 -34.91
N PHE A 108 -7.18 -1.69 -34.20
CA PHE A 108 -7.26 -2.15 -32.82
C PHE A 108 -6.94 -3.65 -32.70
N ALA A 109 -7.45 -4.50 -33.60
CA ALA A 109 -7.16 -5.93 -33.59
C ALA A 109 -5.66 -6.20 -33.85
N LYS A 110 -5.03 -5.39 -34.72
CA LYS A 110 -3.59 -5.48 -35.02
C LYS A 110 -2.70 -4.95 -33.89
N TYR A 111 -3.11 -3.95 -33.14
CA TYR A 111 -2.20 -3.32 -32.16
C TYR A 111 -2.58 -3.62 -30.71
N PHE A 112 -3.65 -4.37 -30.47
CA PHE A 112 -4.18 -4.64 -29.14
C PHE A 112 -3.11 -5.11 -28.14
N PRO A 113 -2.30 -6.16 -28.39
CA PRO A 113 -1.33 -6.62 -27.39
C PRO A 113 -0.24 -5.59 -27.06
N TYR A 114 0.16 -4.80 -28.06
CA TYR A 114 1.14 -3.72 -27.91
C TYR A 114 0.57 -2.53 -27.14
N LEU A 115 -0.71 -2.21 -27.35
CA LEU A 115 -1.42 -1.20 -26.57
C LEU A 115 -1.53 -1.64 -25.11
N VAL A 116 -1.89 -2.90 -24.85
CA VAL A 116 -1.93 -3.45 -23.48
C VAL A 116 -0.54 -3.37 -22.82
N LEU A 117 0.54 -3.66 -23.57
CA LEU A 117 1.91 -3.52 -23.07
C LEU A 117 2.17 -2.08 -22.61
N LEU A 118 1.90 -1.12 -23.49
CA LEU A 118 2.12 0.30 -23.24
C LEU A 118 1.35 0.77 -22.00
N HIS A 119 0.06 0.44 -21.90
CA HIS A 119 -0.74 0.80 -20.72
C HIS A 119 -0.19 0.19 -19.44
N THR A 120 0.21 -1.07 -19.48
CA THR A 120 0.77 -1.78 -18.30
C THR A 120 2.09 -1.15 -17.86
N LEU A 121 2.98 -0.81 -18.79
CA LEU A 121 4.23 -0.11 -18.51
C LEU A 121 3.99 1.27 -17.91
N ILE A 122 3.00 2.02 -18.41
CA ILE A 122 2.62 3.31 -17.84
C ILE A 122 2.12 3.14 -16.39
N PHE A 123 1.26 2.16 -16.12
CA PHE A 123 0.78 1.90 -14.77
C PHE A 123 1.92 1.53 -13.80
N LEU A 124 2.81 0.63 -14.21
CA LEU A 124 3.99 0.24 -13.43
C LEU A 124 4.93 1.43 -13.17
N ALA A 125 5.20 2.24 -14.19
CA ALA A 125 6.03 3.42 -14.06
C ALA A 125 5.41 4.45 -13.10
N CYS A 126 4.11 4.71 -13.22
CA CYS A 126 3.38 5.60 -12.32
C CYS A 126 3.35 5.08 -10.88
N SER A 127 3.18 3.78 -10.65
CA SER A 127 3.20 3.18 -9.30
C SER A 127 4.57 3.26 -8.64
N ASN A 128 5.65 3.09 -9.40
CA ASN A 128 7.01 3.05 -8.86
C ASN A 128 7.73 4.40 -8.86
N PHE A 129 7.14 5.43 -9.47
CA PHE A 129 7.77 6.75 -9.62
C PHE A 129 8.18 7.36 -8.28
N TRP A 130 7.29 7.32 -7.28
CA TRP A 130 7.56 7.90 -5.96
C TRP A 130 8.66 7.17 -5.17
N PHE A 131 8.91 5.88 -5.45
CA PHE A 131 10.02 5.12 -4.86
C PHE A 131 11.35 5.39 -5.56
N LYS A 132 11.36 5.66 -6.86
CA LYS A 132 12.60 5.87 -7.65
C LYS A 132 13.05 7.32 -7.71
N PHE A 133 12.16 8.29 -7.49
CA PHE A 133 12.49 9.70 -7.60
C PHE A 133 13.44 10.14 -6.47
N PRO A 134 14.64 10.68 -6.73
CA PRO A 134 15.68 10.87 -5.72
C PRO A 134 15.26 11.72 -4.50
N ARG A 135 14.44 12.77 -4.72
CA ARG A 135 13.98 13.65 -3.63
C ARG A 135 12.98 12.97 -2.68
N THR A 136 12.20 12.00 -3.15
CA THR A 136 11.28 11.24 -2.31
C THR A 136 11.93 9.99 -1.75
N SER A 137 12.65 9.25 -2.60
CA SER A 137 13.39 8.05 -2.23
C SER A 137 14.27 8.28 -1.01
N SER A 138 15.08 9.35 -0.98
CA SER A 138 15.94 9.66 0.17
C SER A 138 15.15 9.84 1.48
N LYS A 139 13.99 10.51 1.44
CA LYS A 139 13.12 10.65 2.62
C LYS A 139 12.53 9.31 3.06
N LEU A 140 12.10 8.48 2.12
CA LEU A 140 11.50 7.17 2.39
C LEU A 140 12.53 6.17 2.93
N GLU A 141 13.74 6.12 2.38
CA GLU A 141 14.82 5.26 2.88
C GLU A 141 15.22 5.62 4.30
N HIS A 142 15.39 6.92 4.56
CA HIS A 142 15.71 7.40 5.89
C HIS A 142 14.59 7.07 6.88
N PHE A 143 13.33 7.23 6.47
CA PHE A 143 12.17 6.86 7.27
C PHE A 143 12.15 5.38 7.62
N VAL A 144 12.28 4.50 6.62
CA VAL A 144 12.29 3.05 6.81
C VAL A 144 13.46 2.61 7.70
N SER A 145 14.65 3.20 7.50
CA SER A 145 15.81 2.87 8.32
C SER A 145 15.61 3.23 9.79
N ILE A 146 14.99 4.38 10.07
CA ILE A 146 14.66 4.77 11.45
C ILE A 146 13.56 3.86 12.00
N LEU A 147 12.49 3.64 11.24
CA LEU A 147 11.36 2.82 11.67
C LEU A 147 11.78 1.41 12.07
N LEU A 148 12.63 0.77 11.26
CA LEU A 148 13.16 -0.56 11.57
C LEU A 148 14.01 -0.56 12.84
N LYS A 149 14.89 0.45 13.02
CA LYS A 149 15.69 0.59 14.25
C LYS A 149 14.83 0.86 15.48
N CYS A 150 13.73 1.60 15.33
CA CYS A 150 12.76 1.79 16.41
C CYS A 150 12.04 0.48 16.75
N PHE A 151 11.67 -0.30 15.74
CA PHE A 151 10.99 -1.57 15.92
C PHE A 151 11.87 -2.62 16.62
N ASP A 152 13.16 -2.68 16.27
CA ASP A 152 14.14 -3.62 16.83
C ASP A 152 14.68 -3.19 18.21
N SER A 153 14.40 -1.96 18.66
CA SER A 153 14.97 -1.44 19.90
C SER A 153 14.33 -2.10 21.14
N PRO A 154 15.12 -2.76 22.01
CA PRO A 154 14.62 -3.40 23.24
C PRO A 154 13.92 -2.42 24.19
N TRP A 155 14.31 -1.14 24.14
CA TRP A 155 13.70 -0.06 24.92
C TRP A 155 12.20 0.08 24.65
N THR A 156 11.75 -0.08 23.40
CA THR A 156 10.31 0.05 23.07
C THR A 156 9.46 -1.00 23.75
N THR A 157 9.92 -2.25 23.73
CA THR A 157 9.21 -3.36 24.37
C THR A 157 9.09 -3.12 25.88
N ARG A 158 10.15 -2.60 26.52
CA ARG A 158 10.13 -2.24 27.94
C ARG A 158 9.15 -1.10 28.21
N ALA A 159 9.26 0.00 27.49
CA ALA A 159 8.41 1.18 27.70
C ALA A 159 6.92 0.89 27.48
N LEU A 160 6.59 0.00 26.55
CA LEU A 160 5.22 -0.49 26.32
C LEU A 160 4.75 -1.48 27.38
N SER A 161 5.64 -2.35 27.89
CA SER A 161 5.29 -3.26 28.98
C SER A 161 5.00 -2.52 30.28
N GLU A 162 5.76 -1.45 30.58
CA GLU A 162 5.55 -0.63 31.78
C GLU A 162 4.18 0.05 31.77
N THR A 163 3.70 0.50 30.61
CA THR A 163 2.35 1.08 30.48
C THR A 163 1.23 0.06 30.60
N VAL A 164 1.40 -1.15 30.06
CA VAL A 164 0.40 -2.22 30.20
C VAL A 164 0.29 -2.69 31.65
N VAL A 165 1.41 -2.72 32.37
CA VAL A 165 1.42 -3.08 33.80
C VAL A 165 0.78 -2.00 34.66
N GLU A 166 1.04 -0.71 34.38
CA GLU A 166 0.37 0.43 35.05
C GLU A 166 -1.16 0.42 34.88
N GLU A 167 -1.67 -0.06 33.74
CA GLU A 167 -3.12 -0.17 33.49
C GLU A 167 -3.75 -1.41 34.16
N SER A 168 -2.95 -2.46 34.37
CA SER A 168 -3.40 -3.72 34.97
C SER A 168 -3.53 -3.69 36.51
N ASP A 169 -3.04 -2.64 37.18
CA ASP A 169 -3.28 -2.42 38.62
C ASP A 169 -4.72 -1.90 38.84
N PRO A 170 -5.67 -2.73 39.32
CA PRO A 170 -7.04 -2.29 39.50
C PRO A 170 -7.11 -1.41 40.74
N LYS A 171 -7.55 -0.16 40.58
CA LYS A 171 -8.12 0.61 41.70
C LYS A 171 -9.19 -0.27 42.38
N PRO A 172 -9.16 -0.49 43.70
CA PRO A 172 -10.18 -1.29 44.37
C PRO A 172 -11.52 -0.55 44.35
N MET A 173 -12.38 -0.89 43.38
CA MET A 173 -13.80 -0.59 43.40
C MET A 173 -14.43 -1.47 44.50
N LYS A 174 -14.87 -0.86 45.60
CA LYS A 174 -15.66 -1.53 46.64
C LYS A 174 -16.97 -2.03 46.03
N MET A 175 -17.04 -3.33 45.78
CA MET A 175 -18.26 -4.04 45.39
C MET A 175 -18.83 -4.71 46.64
N ASN A 176 -19.80 -4.05 47.29
CA ASN A 176 -20.68 -4.72 48.24
C ASN A 176 -21.82 -5.34 47.44
N GLY A 177 -21.85 -6.66 47.37
CA GLY A 177 -23.02 -7.41 46.91
C GLY A 177 -24.05 -7.55 48.03
N SER A 178 -25.34 -7.43 47.67
CA SER A 178 -26.35 -8.44 47.98
C SER A 178 -27.63 -8.11 47.21
N PHE A 179 -28.11 -9.09 46.43
CA PHE A 179 -29.52 -9.21 46.09
C PHE A 179 -30.30 -9.59 47.37
N ASP A 180 -31.45 -8.95 47.61
CA ASP A 180 -32.75 -9.64 47.74
C ASP A 180 -33.88 -8.65 48.06
N HIS A 181 -35.01 -8.84 47.37
CA HIS A 181 -36.27 -8.15 47.61
C HIS A 181 -36.93 -8.63 48.92
N LYS A 182 -37.42 -7.70 49.76
CA LYS A 182 -38.74 -7.77 50.42
C LYS A 182 -39.10 -6.49 51.19
N GLU A 183 -40.41 -6.27 51.27
CA GLU A 183 -41.17 -5.10 51.73
C GLU A 183 -40.94 -4.66 53.19
N SER A 184 -41.07 -3.34 53.47
CA SER A 184 -41.84 -2.78 54.61
C SER A 184 -41.82 -1.23 54.69
N VAL A 185 -43.01 -0.62 54.63
CA VAL A 185 -43.67 0.27 55.63
C VAL A 185 -42.83 1.30 56.45
N ILE A 186 -43.17 2.60 56.31
CA ILE A 186 -43.32 3.75 57.28
C ILE A 186 -42.15 3.99 58.29
N SER A 187 -41.52 5.16 58.53
CA SER A 187 -41.99 6.53 58.88
C SER A 187 -40.80 7.54 58.94
N GLU A 188 -41.15 8.83 59.04
CA GLU A 188 -40.46 10.08 59.46
C GLU A 188 -39.30 9.90 60.50
N ASP A 189 -38.23 10.71 60.58
CA ASP A 189 -38.20 12.14 60.94
C ASP A 189 -36.79 12.81 60.78
N VAL A 190 -36.83 14.15 60.83
CA VAL A 190 -35.81 15.23 60.80
C VAL A 190 -34.82 15.12 62.00
N GLU A 191 -33.54 15.51 61.99
CA GLU A 191 -33.00 16.88 62.07
C GLU A 191 -31.45 16.89 62.28
N ALA A 192 -30.86 18.07 62.09
CA ALA A 192 -29.46 18.48 61.94
C ALA A 192 -28.42 18.12 63.03
N SER A 193 -27.14 18.10 62.65
CA SER A 193 -26.04 18.89 63.28
C SER A 193 -24.66 18.66 62.62
N VAL A 194 -23.85 19.72 62.60
CA VAL A 194 -22.45 19.88 62.11
C VAL A 194 -21.58 20.24 63.35
N PRO A 195 -20.21 20.28 63.38
CA PRO A 195 -19.10 19.66 62.62
C PRO A 195 -18.09 18.91 63.54
N MET A 196 -17.10 18.20 62.98
CA MET A 196 -15.76 18.20 63.62
C MET A 196 -14.59 17.96 62.67
N ILE A 197 -13.54 18.75 62.89
CA ILE A 197 -12.21 18.72 62.29
C ILE A 197 -11.47 17.44 62.72
N GLN A 198 -10.91 16.70 61.76
CA GLN A 198 -9.86 15.70 62.06
C GLN A 198 -8.73 15.78 61.03
N LYS A 199 -7.56 16.24 61.53
CA LYS A 199 -6.23 16.06 60.93
C LYS A 199 -6.05 14.63 60.46
N THR A 200 -5.75 14.43 59.18
CA THR A 200 -5.18 13.16 58.69
C THR A 200 -3.75 13.40 58.27
N LYS A 201 -2.84 13.01 59.15
CA LYS A 201 -1.41 12.79 58.89
C LYS A 201 -1.33 11.37 58.30
N THR A 202 -1.12 11.23 56.99
CA THR A 202 -0.86 9.92 56.38
C THR A 202 0.53 9.89 55.75
N ARG A 203 1.44 9.39 56.57
CA ARG A 203 2.63 8.59 56.23
C ARG A 203 2.47 7.91 54.86
N PHE A 204 3.22 8.39 53.88
CA PHE A 204 3.38 7.78 52.57
C PHE A 204 4.81 7.26 52.48
N GLU A 205 5.04 6.10 53.09
CA GLU A 205 6.25 5.30 52.88
C GLU A 205 5.83 3.83 52.96
N GLN A 206 6.42 3.03 52.08
CA GLN A 206 6.27 1.59 51.87
C GLN A 206 5.24 1.20 50.80
N GLY A 207 5.72 1.28 49.55
CA GLY A 207 5.13 0.61 48.38
C GLY A 207 6.09 0.54 47.18
N ILE A 208 7.42 0.64 47.38
CA ILE A 208 8.44 0.56 46.31
C ILE A 208 9.48 -0.51 46.67
N VAL A 209 9.03 -1.69 47.11
CA VAL A 209 9.93 -2.83 47.31
C VAL A 209 9.24 -4.05 46.71
N ASP A 210 9.42 -4.19 45.39
CA ASP A 210 9.51 -5.44 44.62
C ASP A 210 9.33 -5.13 43.13
N ARG A 211 10.35 -4.50 42.51
CA ARG A 211 10.37 -4.26 41.05
C ARG A 211 11.76 -4.38 40.41
N THR A 212 12.64 -5.20 40.96
CA THR A 212 14.04 -5.32 40.53
C THR A 212 14.40 -6.56 39.70
N GLU A 213 13.45 -7.19 39.00
CA GLU A 213 13.75 -8.38 38.18
C GLU A 213 13.24 -8.34 36.72
N THR A 214 13.08 -7.16 36.12
CA THR A 214 13.03 -7.06 34.65
C THR A 214 14.27 -6.34 34.12
N GLY A 215 15.27 -7.16 33.77
CA GLY A 215 16.47 -6.88 32.97
C GLY A 215 16.96 -5.43 32.95
N VAL A 216 18.04 -5.15 33.68
CA VAL A 216 18.81 -3.91 33.54
C VAL A 216 19.14 -3.72 32.06
N LEU A 217 18.57 -2.68 31.43
CA LEU A 217 18.89 -2.33 30.05
C LEU A 217 20.40 -2.10 29.98
N ASP A 218 21.11 -2.84 29.12
CA ASP A 218 22.56 -2.74 29.06
C ASP A 218 22.95 -1.30 28.71
N LYS A 219 24.04 -0.78 29.29
CA LYS A 219 24.48 0.61 29.07
C LYS A 219 24.57 0.94 27.59
N LYS A 220 24.95 -0.05 26.77
CA LYS A 220 25.02 0.05 25.31
C LYS A 220 23.65 0.27 24.65
N GLU A 221 22.61 -0.43 25.11
CA GLU A 221 21.26 -0.31 24.59
C GLU A 221 20.64 1.04 24.96
N GLY A 222 20.93 1.55 26.16
CA GLY A 222 20.48 2.87 26.62
C GLY A 222 21.07 4.03 25.78
N GLU A 223 22.36 3.95 25.45
CA GLU A 223 23.01 4.93 24.56
C GLU A 223 22.51 4.80 23.11
N GLN A 224 22.26 3.58 22.63
CA GLN A 224 21.67 3.36 21.31
C GLN A 224 20.26 3.95 21.21
N ALA A 225 19.42 3.77 22.23
CA ALA A 225 18.09 4.35 22.28
C ALA A 225 18.16 5.89 22.32
N LYS A 226 19.06 6.47 23.13
CA LYS A 226 19.27 7.93 23.17
C LYS A 226 19.67 8.50 21.81
N ALA A 227 20.62 7.86 21.12
CA ALA A 227 21.00 8.25 19.76
C ALA A 227 19.84 8.14 18.76
N LEU A 228 18.90 7.21 18.99
CA LEU A 228 17.71 7.05 18.16
C LEU A 228 16.70 8.18 18.39
N PHE A 229 16.47 8.60 19.64
CA PHE A 229 15.63 9.77 19.95
C PHE A 229 16.13 11.04 19.23
N GLU A 230 17.43 11.32 19.30
CA GLU A 230 18.00 12.48 18.61
C GLU A 230 17.84 12.40 17.08
N LYS A 231 18.03 11.21 16.50
CA LYS A 231 17.81 10.97 15.07
C LYS A 231 16.35 11.17 14.67
N VAL A 232 15.41 10.65 15.46
CA VAL A 232 13.96 10.81 15.22
C VAL A 232 13.57 12.28 15.26
N LYS A 233 14.03 13.06 16.27
CA LYS A 233 13.78 14.50 16.36
C LYS A 233 14.31 15.26 15.15
N LYS A 234 15.57 15.02 14.77
CA LYS A 234 16.20 15.67 13.61
C LYS A 234 15.50 15.31 12.30
N PHE A 235 15.12 14.05 12.15
CA PHE A 235 14.41 13.56 10.96
C PHE A 235 13.00 14.16 10.85
N ARG A 236 12.27 14.23 11.97
CA ARG A 236 10.94 14.84 12.03
C ARG A 236 10.96 16.26 11.47
N ILE A 237 11.84 17.12 11.99
CA ILE A 237 11.94 18.52 11.55
C ILE A 237 12.25 18.58 10.04
N HIS A 238 13.23 17.79 9.59
CA HIS A 238 13.63 17.76 8.18
C HIS A 238 12.50 17.32 7.22
N VAL A 239 11.66 16.38 7.64
CA VAL A 239 10.58 15.86 6.80
C VAL A 239 9.32 16.72 6.87
N GLU A 240 8.99 17.25 8.05
CA GLU A 240 7.80 18.10 8.26
C GLU A 240 7.85 19.39 7.43
N GLU A 241 9.04 19.90 7.09
CA GLU A 241 9.21 21.07 6.20
C GLU A 241 8.72 20.84 4.77
N GLY A 242 8.61 19.59 4.31
CA GLY A 242 8.21 19.26 2.94
C GLY A 242 6.87 18.53 2.84
N ASP A 243 6.21 18.71 1.69
CA ASP A 243 4.99 17.99 1.28
C ASP A 243 5.15 17.38 -0.13
N ILE A 244 6.37 16.99 -0.50
CA ILE A 244 6.70 16.48 -1.83
C ILE A 244 6.19 15.04 -2.00
N VAL A 245 6.35 14.20 -0.97
CA VAL A 245 5.93 12.79 -1.01
C VAL A 245 4.41 12.71 -1.17
N TYR A 246 3.69 13.44 -0.32
CA TYR A 246 2.23 13.50 -0.38
C TYR A 246 1.71 13.99 -1.74
N ARG A 247 2.26 15.10 -2.26
CA ARG A 247 1.83 15.65 -3.56
C ARG A 247 2.10 14.69 -4.71
N LEU A 248 3.25 14.01 -4.71
CA LEU A 248 3.58 13.04 -5.76
C LEU A 248 2.64 11.84 -5.69
N TYR A 249 2.33 11.32 -4.50
CA TYR A 249 1.41 10.21 -4.33
C TYR A 249 -0.03 10.57 -4.77
N ILE A 250 -0.49 11.80 -4.52
CA ILE A 250 -1.80 12.24 -5.04
C ILE A 250 -1.77 12.39 -6.57
N ARG A 251 -0.74 13.06 -7.11
CA ARG A 251 -0.63 13.29 -8.55
C ARG A 251 -0.57 11.97 -9.33
N GLN A 252 0.20 10.98 -8.86
CA GLN A 252 0.24 9.68 -9.53
C GLN A 252 -1.13 8.98 -9.50
N THR A 253 -1.87 9.03 -8.38
CA THR A 253 -3.19 8.39 -8.28
C THR A 253 -4.21 9.06 -9.20
N ILE A 254 -4.20 10.39 -9.29
CA ILE A 254 -5.05 11.13 -10.24
C ILE A 254 -4.72 10.74 -11.68
N ILE A 255 -3.43 10.68 -12.04
CA ILE A 255 -3.01 10.27 -13.40
C ILE A 255 -3.46 8.83 -13.70
N LYS A 256 -3.33 7.90 -12.74
CA LYS A 256 -3.80 6.51 -12.90
C LYS A 256 -5.30 6.45 -13.15
N VAL A 257 -6.10 7.22 -12.41
CA VAL A 257 -7.56 7.29 -12.59
C VAL A 257 -7.94 7.85 -13.97
N ILE A 258 -7.30 8.95 -14.41
CA ILE A 258 -7.53 9.52 -15.74
C ILE A 258 -7.19 8.49 -16.83
N LYS A 259 -6.04 7.82 -16.71
CA LYS A 259 -5.62 6.76 -17.65
C LYS A 259 -6.60 5.60 -17.67
N PHE A 260 -7.08 5.16 -16.51
CA PHE A 260 -8.10 4.13 -16.39
C PHE A 260 -9.37 4.49 -17.17
N ILE A 261 -9.91 5.70 -16.98
CA ILE A 261 -11.12 6.16 -17.68
C ILE A 261 -10.90 6.14 -19.19
N LEU A 262 -9.78 6.70 -19.66
CA LEU A 262 -9.44 6.70 -21.08
C LEU A 262 -9.39 5.27 -21.64
N ILE A 263 -8.72 4.34 -20.93
CA ILE A 263 -8.57 2.95 -21.38
C ILE A 263 -9.93 2.27 -21.51
N ILE A 264 -10.79 2.37 -20.51
CA ILE A 264 -12.12 1.76 -20.58
C ILE A 264 -12.95 2.34 -21.72
N CYS A 265 -12.95 3.66 -21.89
CA CYS A 265 -13.74 4.31 -22.94
C CYS A 265 -13.33 3.83 -24.34
N TYR A 266 -12.03 3.86 -24.68
CA TYR A 266 -11.61 3.50 -26.03
C TYR A 266 -11.64 1.98 -26.25
N THR A 267 -11.22 1.16 -25.28
CA THR A 267 -11.23 -0.31 -25.45
C THR A 267 -12.64 -0.86 -25.50
N GLY A 268 -13.57 -0.33 -24.70
CA GLY A 268 -14.97 -0.74 -24.72
C GLY A 268 -15.64 -0.45 -26.06
N TYR A 269 -15.26 0.64 -26.72
CA TYR A 269 -15.75 0.99 -28.07
C TYR A 269 -15.18 0.06 -29.14
N TYR A 270 -13.85 -0.07 -29.23
CA TYR A 270 -13.19 -0.80 -30.32
C TYR A 270 -13.22 -2.33 -30.22
N VAL A 271 -13.59 -2.89 -29.05
CA VAL A 271 -13.77 -4.36 -28.93
C VAL A 271 -14.89 -4.89 -29.83
N GLN A 272 -15.88 -4.06 -30.16
CA GLN A 272 -16.98 -4.45 -31.04
C GLN A 272 -16.52 -4.64 -32.49
N ASP A 273 -15.46 -3.95 -32.91
CA ASP A 273 -14.89 -4.02 -34.26
C ASP A 273 -14.07 -5.30 -34.51
N ILE A 274 -13.78 -6.09 -33.46
CA ILE A 274 -13.11 -7.38 -33.61
C ILE A 274 -14.12 -8.43 -34.10
N GLN A 275 -14.04 -8.77 -35.38
CA GLN A 275 -14.91 -9.73 -36.05
C GLN A 275 -14.11 -10.86 -36.70
N PHE A 276 -14.70 -12.06 -36.74
CA PHE A 276 -14.07 -13.25 -37.34
C PHE A 276 -14.09 -13.19 -38.87
N ASN A 277 -15.18 -12.72 -39.47
CA ASN A 277 -15.30 -12.57 -40.92
C ASN A 277 -15.19 -11.09 -41.28
N VAL A 278 -14.38 -10.78 -42.28
CA VAL A 278 -14.19 -9.42 -42.80
C VAL A 278 -14.33 -9.46 -44.32
N ASP A 279 -15.23 -8.65 -44.85
CA ASP A 279 -15.36 -8.45 -46.29
C ASP A 279 -14.30 -7.44 -46.77
N CYS A 280 -13.43 -7.88 -47.67
CA CYS A 280 -12.35 -7.10 -48.22
C CYS A 280 -12.65 -6.72 -49.68
N SER A 281 -13.06 -5.46 -49.89
CA SER A 281 -13.19 -4.85 -51.21
C SER A 281 -11.94 -4.01 -51.51
N VAL A 282 -11.10 -4.47 -52.43
CA VAL A 282 -9.81 -3.86 -52.80
C VAL A 282 -9.61 -3.86 -54.31
N ASN A 283 -9.04 -2.77 -54.84
CA ASN A 283 -8.84 -2.58 -56.29
C ASN A 283 -7.56 -3.28 -56.78
N ILE A 284 -7.54 -4.62 -56.74
CA ILE A 284 -6.40 -5.46 -57.21
C ILE A 284 -6.79 -6.35 -58.41
N GLU A 285 -7.90 -6.05 -59.06
CA GLU A 285 -8.45 -6.81 -60.20
C GLU A 285 -7.43 -7.07 -61.32
N ASN A 286 -6.55 -6.11 -61.59
CA ASN A 286 -5.53 -6.24 -62.64
C ASN A 286 -4.51 -7.36 -62.36
N LEU A 287 -4.30 -7.75 -61.11
CA LEU A 287 -3.32 -8.76 -60.71
C LEU A 287 -3.96 -10.14 -60.45
N THR A 288 -5.15 -10.14 -59.87
CA THR A 288 -5.82 -11.36 -59.37
C THR A 288 -7.14 -11.67 -60.08
N GLY A 289 -7.71 -10.73 -60.82
CA GLY A 289 -8.98 -10.90 -61.55
C GLY A 289 -10.26 -10.82 -60.70
N TYR A 290 -10.16 -10.58 -59.38
CA TYR A 290 -11.32 -10.45 -58.49
C TYR A 290 -11.28 -9.14 -57.69
N ARG A 291 -12.47 -8.60 -57.38
CA ARG A 291 -12.64 -7.32 -56.65
C ARG A 291 -12.92 -7.50 -55.16
N VAL A 292 -13.74 -8.50 -54.81
CA VAL A 292 -14.24 -8.72 -53.46
C VAL A 292 -13.76 -10.08 -52.95
N TYR A 293 -13.21 -10.04 -51.74
CA TYR A 293 -12.68 -11.19 -51.03
C TYR A 293 -13.38 -11.33 -49.68
N HIS A 294 -13.68 -12.56 -49.30
CA HIS A 294 -14.18 -12.88 -47.97
C HIS A 294 -13.03 -13.44 -47.14
N CYS A 295 -12.70 -12.76 -46.04
CA CYS A 295 -11.54 -13.08 -45.22
C CYS A 295 -11.97 -13.57 -43.85
N ALA A 296 -11.32 -14.63 -43.36
CA ALA A 296 -11.44 -15.11 -41.99
C ALA A 296 -10.20 -14.73 -41.19
N HIS A 297 -10.40 -14.14 -40.02
CA HIS A 297 -9.36 -13.84 -39.02
C HIS A 297 -9.52 -14.81 -37.83
N PRO A 298 -8.78 -15.94 -37.81
CA PRO A 298 -8.97 -16.96 -36.79
C PRO A 298 -8.68 -16.48 -35.36
N LEU A 299 -7.77 -15.52 -35.21
CA LEU A 299 -7.39 -14.96 -33.92
C LEU A 299 -8.43 -13.98 -33.35
N ALA A 300 -9.41 -13.53 -34.13
CA ALA A 300 -10.40 -12.54 -33.70
C ALA A 300 -11.17 -12.99 -32.45
N THR A 301 -11.59 -14.26 -32.39
CA THR A 301 -12.34 -14.81 -31.25
C THR A 301 -11.49 -14.82 -29.98
N LEU A 302 -10.23 -15.25 -30.10
CA LEU A 302 -9.29 -15.28 -29.00
C LEU A 302 -8.95 -13.85 -28.52
N PHE A 303 -8.67 -12.91 -29.43
CA PHE A 303 -8.43 -11.52 -29.06
C PHE A 303 -9.64 -10.86 -28.43
N LYS A 304 -10.86 -11.21 -28.85
CA LYS A 304 -12.09 -10.72 -28.20
C LYS A 304 -12.19 -11.23 -26.76
N ILE A 305 -11.88 -12.51 -26.50
CA ILE A 305 -11.84 -13.07 -25.14
C ILE A 305 -10.75 -12.38 -24.31
N LEU A 306 -9.53 -12.22 -24.85
CA LEU A 306 -8.44 -11.53 -24.16
C LEU A 306 -8.77 -10.07 -23.86
N ALA A 307 -9.43 -9.37 -24.80
CA ALA A 307 -9.83 -7.99 -24.60
C ALA A 307 -10.93 -7.85 -23.54
N CYS A 308 -11.95 -8.73 -23.53
CA CYS A 308 -12.96 -8.77 -22.47
C CYS A 308 -12.34 -9.06 -21.09
N PHE A 309 -11.39 -9.98 -21.03
CA PHE A 309 -10.66 -10.28 -19.79
C PHE A 309 -9.78 -9.09 -19.35
N TYR A 310 -9.08 -8.45 -20.28
CA TYR A 310 -8.30 -7.24 -20.02
C TYR A 310 -9.17 -6.09 -19.51
N ILE A 311 -10.32 -5.82 -20.15
CA ILE A 311 -11.27 -4.79 -19.70
C ILE A 311 -11.71 -5.09 -18.27
N SER A 312 -12.06 -6.34 -17.95
CA SER A 312 -12.43 -6.75 -16.59
C SER A 312 -11.32 -6.46 -15.57
N LEU A 313 -10.07 -6.77 -15.91
CA LEU A 313 -8.92 -6.47 -15.03
C LEU A 313 -8.71 -4.96 -14.85
N VAL A 314 -8.83 -4.17 -15.92
CA VAL A 314 -8.70 -2.71 -15.87
C VAL A 314 -9.82 -2.09 -15.04
N VAL A 315 -11.05 -2.62 -15.08
CA VAL A 315 -12.15 -2.21 -14.21
C VAL A 315 -11.80 -2.45 -12.75
N VAL A 316 -11.34 -3.65 -12.38
CA VAL A 316 -10.93 -3.95 -11.00
C VAL A 316 -9.78 -3.04 -10.55
N TYR A 317 -8.77 -2.83 -11.40
CA TYR A 317 -7.66 -1.91 -11.14
C TYR A 317 -8.16 -0.47 -10.91
N GLY A 318 -9.08 -0.01 -11.76
CA GLY A 318 -9.68 1.31 -11.68
C GLY A 318 -10.51 1.51 -10.42
N LEU A 319 -11.31 0.52 -10.00
CA LEU A 319 -12.08 0.56 -8.76
C LEU A 319 -11.16 0.69 -7.54
N ILE A 320 -10.03 -0.03 -7.51
CA ILE A 320 -9.03 0.11 -6.45
C ILE A 320 -8.43 1.53 -6.46
N CYS A 321 -8.06 2.06 -7.63
CA CYS A 321 -7.54 3.43 -7.74
C CYS A 321 -8.56 4.51 -7.36
N MET A 322 -9.84 4.29 -7.68
CA MET A 322 -10.93 5.18 -7.27
C MET A 322 -11.14 5.13 -5.76
N TYR A 323 -11.09 3.94 -5.16
CA TYR A 323 -11.13 3.76 -3.72
C TYR A 323 -9.98 4.51 -3.03
N THR A 324 -8.74 4.37 -3.50
CA THR A 324 -7.59 5.07 -2.91
C THR A 324 -7.72 6.58 -3.06
N LEU A 325 -8.17 7.08 -4.22
CA LEU A 325 -8.45 8.49 -4.41
C LEU A 325 -9.52 9.00 -3.45
N CYS A 326 -10.62 8.26 -3.28
CA CYS A 326 -11.68 8.61 -2.33
C CYS A 326 -11.19 8.61 -0.89
N TRP A 327 -10.39 7.61 -0.50
CA TRP A 327 -9.79 7.52 0.81
C TRP A 327 -8.88 8.72 1.10
N MET A 328 -8.01 9.09 0.15
CA MET A 328 -7.11 10.24 0.30
C MET A 328 -7.83 11.60 0.34
N LEU A 329 -8.98 11.73 -0.33
CA LEU A 329 -9.76 12.96 -0.33
C LEU A 329 -10.65 13.09 0.92
N ARG A 330 -11.15 11.97 1.44
CA ARG A 330 -11.99 11.94 2.65
C ARG A 330 -11.18 12.16 3.92
N ARG A 331 -9.97 11.59 4.02
CA ARG A 331 -9.13 11.69 5.21
C ARG A 331 -8.11 12.82 5.04
N SER A 332 -7.96 13.68 6.04
CA SER A 332 -6.94 14.74 6.02
C SER A 332 -5.55 14.17 6.28
N LEU A 333 -4.92 13.57 5.27
CA LEU A 333 -3.63 12.88 5.40
C LEU A 333 -2.43 13.79 5.73
N LYS A 334 -2.61 15.12 5.66
CA LYS A 334 -1.60 16.10 6.06
C LYS A 334 -1.46 16.27 7.58
N LYS A 335 -2.39 15.70 8.36
CA LYS A 335 -2.34 15.68 9.82
C LYS A 335 -2.50 14.24 10.29
N TYR A 336 -1.66 13.82 11.22
CA TYR A 336 -1.79 12.52 11.89
C TYR A 336 -1.73 12.78 13.38
N SER A 337 -2.77 12.35 14.09
CA SER A 337 -2.86 12.41 15.54
C SER A 337 -2.77 11.00 16.11
N PHE A 338 -2.06 10.87 17.22
CA PHE A 338 -1.87 9.61 17.93
C PHE A 338 -2.98 9.37 18.97
N GLU A 339 -4.23 9.74 18.67
CA GLU A 339 -5.33 9.80 19.67
C GLU A 339 -5.58 8.42 20.31
N SER A 340 -5.74 7.38 19.49
CA SER A 340 -5.95 6.01 19.99
C SER A 340 -4.77 5.51 20.82
N ILE A 341 -3.55 5.98 20.53
CA ILE A 341 -2.34 5.60 21.28
C ILE A 341 -2.24 6.40 22.58
N ARG A 342 -2.71 7.65 22.62
CA ARG A 342 -2.78 8.46 23.84
C ARG A 342 -3.87 7.96 24.80
N GLU A 343 -4.92 7.34 24.27
CA GLU A 343 -5.95 6.68 25.07
C GLU A 343 -5.48 5.32 25.60
N GLU A 344 -4.82 4.51 24.77
CA GLU A 344 -4.34 3.17 25.13
C GLU A 344 -3.01 3.17 25.91
N SER A 345 -2.20 4.22 25.80
CA SER A 345 -0.94 4.35 26.53
C SER A 345 -0.99 5.54 27.48
N SER A 346 -0.35 5.44 28.65
CA SER A 346 -0.31 6.54 29.64
C SER A 346 0.49 7.78 29.16
N TYR A 347 1.05 7.73 27.93
CA TYR A 347 1.80 8.80 27.28
C TYR A 347 0.86 9.80 26.57
N SER A 348 0.41 10.80 27.32
CA SER A 348 -0.42 11.92 26.79
C SER A 348 0.39 13.05 26.13
N ASP A 349 1.72 12.96 26.09
CA ASP A 349 2.63 14.00 25.61
C ASP A 349 3.02 13.86 24.13
N ILE A 350 2.54 12.81 23.45
CA ILE A 350 2.88 12.53 22.05
C ILE A 350 2.40 13.68 21.14
N PRO A 351 3.30 14.32 20.37
CA PRO A 351 2.96 15.46 19.54
C PRO A 351 2.25 15.06 18.23
N ASP A 352 1.31 15.88 17.80
CA ASP A 352 0.70 15.75 16.47
C ASP A 352 1.70 16.10 15.37
N VAL A 353 1.69 15.31 14.31
CA VAL A 353 2.61 15.43 13.19
C VAL A 353 1.91 15.98 11.94
N LYS A 354 2.68 16.65 11.08
CA LYS A 354 2.15 17.35 9.89
C LYS A 354 2.88 16.95 8.60
N ASN A 355 2.24 17.25 7.46
CA ASN A 355 2.79 17.17 6.10
C ASN A 355 3.27 15.76 5.66
N ASP A 356 4.47 15.65 5.06
CA ASP A 356 5.00 14.38 4.54
C ASP A 356 5.16 13.32 5.64
N PHE A 357 5.52 13.72 6.87
CA PHE A 357 5.72 12.79 7.98
C PHE A 357 4.39 12.16 8.43
N ALA A 358 3.34 12.98 8.54
CA ALA A 358 1.98 12.52 8.80
C ALA A 358 1.49 11.55 7.72
N PHE A 359 1.74 11.87 6.44
CA PHE A 359 1.35 11.00 5.33
C PHE A 359 2.05 9.64 5.40
N MET A 360 3.37 9.62 5.63
CA MET A 360 4.12 8.36 5.71
C MET A 360 3.68 7.49 6.91
N LEU A 361 3.32 8.10 8.05
CA LEU A 361 2.76 7.39 9.18
C LEU A 361 1.37 6.81 8.89
N HIS A 362 0.48 7.57 8.21
CA HIS A 362 -0.79 7.03 7.72
C HIS A 362 -0.59 5.82 6.81
N MET A 363 0.44 5.82 5.96
CA MET A 363 0.71 4.69 5.05
C MET A 363 1.15 3.42 5.79
N ILE A 364 1.98 3.56 6.83
CA ILE A 364 2.41 2.42 7.67
C ILE A 364 1.28 1.92 8.55
N ASP A 365 0.45 2.82 9.07
CA ASP A 365 -0.69 2.48 9.90
C ASP A 365 -1.68 1.55 9.16
N GLN A 366 -1.77 1.68 7.83
CA GLN A 366 -2.54 0.80 6.96
C GLN A 366 -1.85 -0.54 6.65
N TYR A 367 -0.54 -0.65 6.90
CA TYR A 367 0.21 -1.90 6.78
C TYR A 367 0.12 -2.70 8.08
N ASP A 368 0.55 -2.12 9.20
CA ASP A 368 0.42 -2.70 10.53
C ASP A 368 0.52 -1.60 11.61
N PRO A 369 -0.51 -1.41 12.45
CA PRO A 369 -0.52 -0.40 13.50
C PRO A 369 0.55 -0.63 14.59
N LEU A 370 1.17 -1.81 14.67
CA LEU A 370 2.24 -2.06 15.64
C LEU A 370 3.46 -1.16 15.41
N TYR A 371 3.76 -0.84 14.14
CA TYR A 371 4.86 0.06 13.80
C TYR A 371 4.61 1.48 14.30
N SER A 372 3.40 2.02 14.12
CA SER A 372 3.04 3.35 14.61
C SER A 372 3.05 3.39 16.15
N LYS A 373 2.54 2.34 16.82
CA LYS A 373 2.58 2.18 18.29
C LYS A 373 4.01 2.22 18.84
N ARG A 374 4.92 1.38 18.32
CA ARG A 374 6.33 1.36 18.79
C ARG A 374 7.07 2.64 18.45
N PHE A 375 6.77 3.25 17.31
CA PHE A 375 7.37 4.50 16.90
C PHE A 375 6.92 5.68 17.77
N ALA A 376 5.65 5.70 18.20
CA ALA A 376 5.09 6.73 19.07
C ALA A 376 5.84 6.90 20.40
N VAL A 377 6.35 5.80 20.97
CA VAL A 377 7.21 5.85 22.17
C VAL A 377 8.40 6.77 21.94
N PHE A 378 9.09 6.66 20.80
CA PHE A 378 10.25 7.52 20.50
C PHE A 378 9.92 8.98 20.21
N LEU A 379 8.64 9.34 20.12
CA LEU A 379 8.18 10.72 19.99
C LEU A 379 7.79 11.36 21.33
N SER A 380 7.66 10.57 22.41
CA SER A 380 7.27 11.04 23.75
C SER A 380 8.48 11.59 24.51
N GLU A 381 8.37 12.82 25.02
CA GLU A 381 9.37 13.47 25.89
C GLU A 381 9.43 12.79 27.27
N VAL A 382 8.30 12.29 27.77
CA VAL A 382 8.22 11.53 29.02
C VAL A 382 9.03 10.25 28.91
N SER A 383 8.91 9.52 27.79
CA SER A 383 9.69 8.30 27.57
C SER A 383 11.21 8.58 27.49
N GLU A 384 11.60 9.70 26.90
CA GLU A 384 13.00 10.13 26.82
C GLU A 384 13.54 10.50 28.21
N ASN A 385 12.74 11.17 29.02
CA ASN A 385 13.09 11.50 30.41
C ASN A 385 13.25 10.24 31.27
N LYS A 386 12.33 9.26 31.13
CA LYS A 386 12.47 7.94 31.79
C LYS A 386 13.76 7.23 31.36
N LEU A 387 14.09 7.24 30.07
CA LEU A 387 15.35 6.67 29.58
C LEU A 387 16.56 7.40 30.16
N ARG A 388 16.52 8.74 30.21
CA ARG A 388 17.61 9.56 30.75
C ARG A 388 17.83 9.27 32.24
N GLN A 389 16.76 9.10 33.01
CA GLN A 389 16.81 8.73 34.42
C GLN A 389 17.39 7.33 34.63
N LEU A 390 16.97 6.33 33.85
CA LEU A 390 17.54 4.99 33.90
C LEU A 390 19.03 4.96 33.53
N ASN A 391 19.42 5.70 32.48
CA ASN A 391 20.83 5.85 32.13
C ASN A 391 21.61 6.54 33.26
N LEU A 392 21.05 7.57 33.90
CA LEU A 392 21.66 8.25 35.04
C LEU A 392 21.87 7.28 36.21
N ASN A 393 20.86 6.48 36.55
CA ASN A 393 20.92 5.49 37.63
C ASN A 393 21.96 4.38 37.31
N ASN A 394 22.05 3.93 36.06
CA ASN A 394 23.06 2.97 35.61
C ASN A 394 24.49 3.56 35.65
N GLU A 395 24.66 4.86 35.36
CA GLU A 395 25.96 5.51 35.43
C GLU A 395 26.41 5.83 36.87
N TRP A 396 25.45 6.19 37.74
CA TRP A 396 25.63 6.58 39.13
C TRP A 396 25.21 5.49 40.10
N THR A 397 26.03 4.44 40.14
CA THR A 397 25.91 3.38 41.16
C THR A 397 26.26 3.90 42.55
N LEU A 398 25.75 3.21 43.58
CA LEU A 398 25.99 3.54 45.00
C LEU A 398 27.49 3.71 45.33
N ASP A 399 28.37 2.95 44.68
CA ASP A 399 29.82 3.04 44.89
C ASP A 399 30.40 4.38 44.43
N LYS A 400 29.96 4.88 43.27
CA LYS A 400 30.42 6.19 42.75
C LYS A 400 29.84 7.34 43.56
N LEU A 401 28.63 7.18 44.07
CA LEU A 401 28.02 8.16 44.96
C LEU A 401 28.76 8.21 46.30
N ARG A 402 29.06 7.05 46.91
CA ARG A 402 29.85 6.95 48.15
C ARG A 402 31.24 7.56 48.02
N GLN A 403 31.89 7.42 46.87
CA GLN A 403 33.19 8.06 46.59
C GLN A 403 33.14 9.59 46.55
N ARG A 404 31.96 10.20 46.38
CA ARG A 404 31.77 11.67 46.36
C ARG A 404 31.14 12.22 47.63
N ILE A 405 30.92 11.38 48.65
CA ILE A 405 30.47 11.83 49.96
C ILE A 405 31.67 12.44 50.70
N THR A 406 31.61 13.74 50.97
CA THR A 406 32.64 14.46 51.74
C THR A 406 32.07 14.88 53.09
N LYS A 407 32.87 14.77 54.16
CA LYS A 407 32.49 15.28 55.48
C LYS A 407 32.84 16.77 55.56
N ASN A 408 31.85 17.61 55.87
CA ASN A 408 32.06 19.02 56.16
C ASN A 408 32.71 19.18 57.56
N SER A 409 33.28 20.36 57.83
CA SER A 409 33.85 20.81 59.11
C SER A 409 32.95 20.67 60.35
N GLN A 410 31.65 20.39 60.15
CA GLN A 410 30.66 20.09 61.21
C GLN A 410 30.27 18.59 61.29
N GLU A 411 31.08 17.68 60.74
CA GLU A 411 30.83 16.22 60.66
C GLU A 411 29.58 15.78 59.87
N LYS A 412 28.88 16.72 59.21
CA LYS A 412 27.75 16.41 58.32
C LYS A 412 28.25 15.86 56.98
N LEU A 413 27.59 14.82 56.50
CA LEU A 413 27.85 14.21 55.19
C LEU A 413 27.22 15.10 54.12
N GLU A 414 28.03 15.60 53.19
CA GLU A 414 27.57 16.39 52.05
C GLU A 414 27.93 15.67 50.75
N LEU A 415 26.96 15.58 49.84
CA LEU A 415 27.11 14.97 48.53
C LEU A 415 27.19 16.09 47.48
N HIS A 416 28.40 16.36 46.97
CA HIS A 416 28.59 17.38 45.94
C HIS A 416 28.33 16.81 44.54
N LEU A 417 27.08 16.93 44.08
CA LEU A 417 26.63 16.61 42.72
C LEU A 417 26.68 17.88 41.85
N PHE A 418 27.82 18.18 41.22
CA PHE A 418 27.95 19.30 40.27
C PHE A 418 27.68 18.84 38.83
N MET A 419 26.90 19.62 38.07
CA MET A 419 26.62 19.43 36.64
C MET A 419 25.90 18.13 36.25
N LEU A 420 24.98 17.60 37.09
CA LEU A 420 24.12 16.50 36.67
C LEU A 420 22.83 17.00 35.98
N SER A 421 22.38 16.19 35.03
CA SER A 421 21.13 16.34 34.29
C SER A 421 19.86 16.30 35.14
N GLY A 422 19.97 15.76 36.36
CA GLY A 422 18.89 15.39 37.27
C GLY A 422 19.47 14.69 38.52
N ILE A 423 18.62 14.31 39.46
CA ILE A 423 19.03 13.62 40.70
C ILE A 423 18.85 12.11 40.48
N PRO A 424 19.89 11.27 40.65
CA PRO A 424 19.75 9.81 40.60
C PRO A 424 18.88 9.30 41.74
N ASP A 425 18.02 8.32 41.47
CA ASP A 425 17.14 7.75 42.51
C ASP A 425 17.95 7.03 43.60
N THR A 426 19.14 6.54 43.24
CA THR A 426 20.13 5.93 44.14
C THR A 426 20.66 6.88 45.23
N VAL A 427 20.38 8.18 45.12
CA VAL A 427 20.65 9.16 46.20
C VAL A 427 19.64 9.02 47.35
N PHE A 428 18.39 8.63 47.07
CA PHE A 428 17.39 8.41 48.11
C PHE A 428 17.67 7.13 48.92
N ASP A 429 18.36 6.15 48.32
CA ASP A 429 18.82 4.93 49.01
C ASP A 429 20.05 5.17 49.91
N LEU A 430 20.68 6.35 49.82
CA LEU A 430 21.80 6.76 50.68
C LEU A 430 21.33 7.57 51.91
N MET A 431 20.05 7.94 51.97
CA MET A 431 19.41 8.63 53.09
C MET A 431 18.95 7.61 54.13
#